data_AF-A0A2E9YQ28-F1
#
_entry.id   AF-A0A2E9YQ28-F1
#
_cell.length_a   1.000
_cell.length_b   1.000
_cell.length_c   1.000
_cell.angle_alpha   90.00
_cell.angle_beta   90.00
_cell.angle_gamma   90.00
#
_symmetry.space_group_name_H-M   'P 1'
#
loop_
_entity.id
_entity.type
_entity.pdbx_description
1 polymer ?
#
loop_
_entity_poly.entity_id
_entity_poly.type
_entity_poly.pdbx_seq_one_letter_code
_entity_poly.pdbx_strand_id
1 'polypeptide(L)' 'MEVSRLSFANAEETTHLTGMMIGGVTPIGLPDTLPVFIDSDVMTIDYVIIGGGSRSGKIQMNPQELLKLPNS' A
#
# COMPACT_ATOMS: atom_id res chain seq x y z
N MET A 1 -7.69 14.56 -3.83
CA MET A 1 -8.54 14.76 -2.64
C MET A 1 -8.62 16.25 -2.34
N GLU A 2 -9.81 16.79 -2.10
CA GLU A 2 -9.99 18.20 -1.74
C GLU A 2 -9.79 18.38 -0.22
N VAL A 3 -8.58 18.05 0.28
CA VAL A 3 -8.22 18.20 1.70
C VAL A 3 -7.01 19.11 1.84
N SER A 4 -7.04 20.01 2.81
CA SER A 4 -5.97 20.98 3.08
C SER A 4 -4.89 20.48 4.04
N ARG A 5 -5.12 19.32 4.68
CA ARG A 5 -4.20 18.71 5.63
C ARG A 5 -4.34 17.19 5.61
N LEU A 6 -3.20 16.52 5.81
CA LEU A 6 -3.11 15.09 6.06
C LEU A 6 -2.26 14.87 7.33
N SER A 7 -2.52 13.76 8.03
CA SER A 7 -1.71 13.28 9.13
C SER A 7 -1.55 11.77 9.01
N PHE A 8 -0.49 11.22 9.60
CA PHE A 8 -0.34 9.78 9.69
C PHE A 8 -1.38 9.20 10.65
N ALA A 9 -2.03 8.10 10.23
CA ALA A 9 -2.80 7.26 11.15
C ALA A 9 -1.86 6.69 12.23
N ASN A 10 -2.36 6.55 13.45
CA ASN A 10 -1.58 5.92 14.52
C ASN A 10 -1.55 4.38 14.34
N ALA A 11 -0.78 3.67 15.19
CA ALA A 11 -0.60 2.23 15.06
C ALA A 11 -1.90 1.42 15.23
N GLU A 12 -2.76 1.83 16.16
CA GLU A 12 -4.04 1.18 16.43
C GLU A 12 -5.00 1.37 15.25
N GLU A 13 -5.15 2.61 14.79
CA GLU A 13 -5.98 2.98 13.65
C GLU A 13 -5.51 2.28 12.36
N THR A 14 -4.20 2.25 12.11
CA THR A 14 -3.63 1.53 10.95
C THR A 14 -3.97 0.05 11.00
N THR A 15 -3.82 -0.59 12.17
CA THR A 15 -4.15 -2.02 12.33
C THR A 15 -5.64 -2.27 12.14
N HIS A 16 -6.49 -1.39 12.66
CA HIS A 16 -7.95 -1.49 12.52
C HIS A 16 -8.41 -1.32 11.06
N LEU A 17 -7.91 -0.30 10.36
CA LEU A 17 -8.31 0.00 8.99
C LEU A 17 -7.78 -1.01 7.97
N THR A 18 -6.55 -1.48 8.16
CA THR A 18 -5.90 -2.38 7.18
C THR A 18 -6.08 -3.86 7.51
N GLY A 19 -6.41 -4.20 8.77
CA GLY A 19 -6.37 -5.56 9.27
C GLY A 19 -4.95 -6.15 9.39
N MET A 20 -3.91 -5.34 9.18
CA MET A 20 -2.52 -5.79 9.09
C MET A 20 -1.67 -5.25 10.25
N MET A 21 -0.69 -6.05 10.68
CA MET A 21 0.28 -5.64 11.71
C MET A 21 1.21 -4.52 11.19
N ILE A 22 1.55 -3.58 12.05
CA ILE A 22 2.57 -2.56 11.79
C ILE A 22 3.90 -3.19 11.33
N GLY A 23 4.45 -2.63 10.27
CA GLY A 23 5.64 -3.16 9.58
C GLY A 23 5.36 -4.28 8.57
N GLY A 24 4.12 -4.79 8.51
CA GLY A 24 3.65 -5.77 7.53
C GLY A 24 2.60 -5.26 6.55
N VAL A 25 2.16 -4.00 6.70
CA VAL A 25 1.17 -3.35 5.82
C VAL A 25 1.68 -3.35 4.38
N THR A 26 0.81 -3.74 3.45
CA THR A 26 1.08 -3.84 2.02
C THR A 26 -0.15 -3.38 1.23
N PRO A 27 -0.01 -2.85 0.01
CA PRO A 27 -1.17 -2.40 -0.77
C PRO A 27 -2.10 -3.55 -1.22
N ILE A 28 -1.61 -4.79 -1.26
CA ILE A 28 -2.42 -5.96 -1.61
C ILE A 28 -3.32 -6.36 -0.44
N GLY A 29 -4.63 -6.47 -0.70
CA GLY A 29 -5.61 -6.92 0.30
C GLY A 29 -6.09 -5.84 1.25
N LEU A 30 -5.80 -4.56 0.95
CA LEU A 30 -6.45 -3.44 1.63
C LEU A 30 -7.95 -3.39 1.29
N PRO A 31 -8.79 -2.81 2.16
CA PRO A 31 -10.19 -2.55 1.82
C PRO A 31 -10.30 -1.64 0.59
N ASP A 32 -11.25 -1.95 -0.30
CA ASP A 32 -11.51 -1.16 -1.52
C ASP A 32 -11.90 0.30 -1.22
N THR A 33 -12.36 0.58 0.02
CA THR A 33 -12.71 1.92 0.47
C THR A 33 -11.50 2.81 0.78
N LEU A 34 -10.30 2.23 0.89
CA LEU A 34 -9.08 2.97 1.19
C LEU A 34 -8.34 3.26 -0.12
N PRO A 35 -8.25 4.51 -0.60
CA PRO A 35 -7.55 4.82 -1.83
C PRO A 35 -6.04 4.57 -1.71
N VAL A 36 -5.44 3.99 -2.74
CA VAL A 36 -4.01 3.72 -2.85
C VAL A 36 -3.40 4.74 -3.80
N PHE A 37 -2.53 5.60 -3.28
CA PHE A 37 -1.79 6.55 -4.10
C PHE A 37 -0.40 6.01 -4.36
N ILE A 38 -0.03 5.89 -5.63
CA ILE A 38 1.29 5.43 -6.05
C ILE A 38 2.03 6.61 -6.67
N ASP A 39 3.24 6.86 -6.18
CA ASP A 39 4.12 7.88 -6.75
C ASP A 39 4.45 7.53 -8.20
N SER A 40 4.34 8.50 -9.12
CA SER A 40 4.59 8.27 -10.55
C SER A 40 5.98 7.75 -10.84
N ASP A 41 6.98 8.11 -10.02
CA ASP A 41 8.36 7.68 -10.22
C ASP A 41 8.52 6.17 -10.00
N VAL A 42 7.64 5.55 -9.20
CA VAL A 42 7.57 4.09 -9.03
C VAL A 42 7.28 3.38 -10.34
N MET A 43 6.58 4.02 -11.29
CA MET A 43 6.27 3.43 -12.59
C MET A 43 7.48 3.40 -13.54
N THR A 44 8.58 4.07 -13.19
CA THR A 44 9.76 4.25 -14.06
C THR A 44 10.88 3.24 -13.82
N ILE A 45 10.79 2.43 -12.76
CA ILE A 45 11.81 1.44 -12.38
C ILE A 45 11.49 0.05 -12.93
N ASP A 46 12.50 -0.81 -13.05
CA ASP A 46 12.33 -2.15 -13.64
C ASP A 46 11.46 -3.08 -12.79
N TYR A 47 11.55 -2.98 -11.46
CA TYR A 47 10.77 -3.76 -10.52
C TYR A 47 10.60 -3.05 -9.17
N VAL A 48 9.52 -3.37 -8.47
CA VAL A 48 9.25 -2.96 -7.09
C VAL A 48 9.31 -4.15 -6.15
N ILE A 49 9.61 -3.89 -4.88
CA ILE A 49 9.51 -4.87 -3.79
C ILE A 49 8.51 -4.34 -2.76
N ILE A 50 7.43 -5.07 -2.52
CA ILE A 50 6.42 -4.74 -1.50
C ILE A 50 6.36 -5.81 -0.40
N GLY A 51 5.70 -5.49 0.71
CA GLY A 51 5.43 -6.46 1.77
C GLY A 51 4.57 -7.63 1.28
N GLY A 52 4.92 -8.86 1.65
CA GLY A 52 4.12 -10.05 1.31
C GLY A 52 2.96 -10.35 2.27
N GLY A 53 2.47 -9.34 3.00
CA GLY A 53 1.43 -9.52 4.04
C GLY A 53 1.92 -10.19 5.34
N SER A 54 3.22 -10.44 5.47
CA SER A 54 3.86 -10.95 6.71
C SER A 54 5.32 -10.48 6.81
N ARG A 55 5.99 -10.85 7.92
CA ARG A 55 7.43 -10.56 8.11
C ARG A 55 8.36 -11.56 7.40
N SER A 56 7.84 -12.68 6.90
CA SER A 56 8.66 -13.76 6.35
C SER A 56 8.95 -13.64 4.85
N GLY A 57 8.32 -12.69 4.15
CA GLY A 57 8.49 -12.56 2.71
C GLY A 57 8.19 -11.17 2.15
N LYS A 58 8.74 -10.94 0.96
CA LYS A 58 8.47 -9.78 0.11
C LYS A 58 8.06 -10.26 -1.28
N ILE A 59 7.34 -9.41 -2.01
CA ILE A 59 6.91 -9.68 -3.38
C ILE A 59 7.71 -8.75 -4.30
N GLN A 60 8.44 -9.34 -5.24
CA GLN A 60 9.04 -8.60 -6.35
C GLN A 60 8.10 -8.67 -7.55
N MET A 61 7.78 -7.53 -8.17
CA MET A 61 6.87 -7.48 -9.31
C MET A 61 7.18 -6.30 -10.24
N ASN A 62 6.64 -6.35 -11.46
CA ASN A 62 6.64 -5.20 -12.36
C ASN A 62 5.76 -4.08 -11.76
N PRO A 63 6.18 -2.80 -11.77
CA PRO A 63 5.40 -1.72 -11.15
C PRO A 63 4.00 -1.56 -11.74
N GLN A 64 3.80 -1.86 -13.02
CA GLN A 64 2.50 -1.76 -13.70
C GLN A 64 1.44 -2.68 -13.08
N GLU A 65 1.85 -3.73 -12.38
CA GLU A 65 0.94 -4.61 -11.66
C GLU A 65 0.27 -3.91 -10.45
N LEU A 66 0.87 -2.85 -9.91
CA LEU A 66 0.25 -2.05 -8.84
C LEU A 66 -1.00 -1.29 -9.32
N LEU A 67 -1.10 -0.98 -10.62
CA LEU A 67 -2.27 -0.31 -11.21
C LEU A 67 -3.48 -1.23 -11.40
N LYS A 68 -3.32 -2.53 -11.10
CA LYS A 68 -4.42 -3.52 -11.12
C LYS A 68 -5.10 -3.64 -9.77
N LEU A 69 -4.63 -2.91 -8.76
CA LEU A 69 -5.28 -2.88 -7.46
C LEU A 69 -6.67 -2.22 -7.62
N PRO A 70 -7.70 -2.70 -6.91
CA PRO A 70 -9.07 -2.22 -7.08
C PRO A 70 -9.25 -0.73 -6.72
N ASN A 71 -8.29 -0.17 -5.99
CA ASN A 71 -8.32 1.13 -5.34
C ASN A 71 -7.10 2.01 -5.67
N SER A 72 -6.29 1.65 -6.68
CA SER A 72 -5.13 2.45 -7.17
C SER A 72 -5.49 3.55 -8.15
#